data_AF-A0A7V8V7S8-F1
#
_entry.id   AF-A0A7V8V7S8-F1
#
_cell.length_a   1.000
_cell.length_b   1.000
_cell.length_c   1.000
_cell.angle_alpha   90.00
_cell.angle_beta   90.00
_cell.angle_gamma   90.00
#
_symmetry.space_group_name_H-M   'P 1'
#
loop_
_entity.id
_entity.type
_entity.pdbx_description
1 polymer ?
#
loop_
_entity_poly.entity_id
_entity_poly.type
_entity_poly.pdbx_seq_one_letter_code
_entity_poly.pdbx_strand_id
1 'polypeptide(L)'
;MSNMPLSPESQMEAIDLQMAHLWMVRTFLKHAEETEEDEELQQVARTLYDYMLALGPAVQANDSAAYMKQAKKKFSKLRKACDLFEEIQPEISDHTNFKMAAVSCRLVVNQVEVILGASS
;
A
#
# COMPACT_ATOMS: atom_id res chain seq x y z
N MET A 1 -27.88 1.82 2.37
CA MET A 1 -27.27 2.81 1.46
C MET A 1 -27.06 2.13 0.13
N SER A 2 -27.59 2.68 -0.96
CA SER A 2 -27.50 2.13 -2.32
C SER A 2 -26.03 2.02 -2.75
N ASN A 3 -25.57 0.79 -2.97
CA ASN A 3 -24.21 0.45 -3.34
C ASN A 3 -24.02 0.69 -4.85
N MET A 4 -23.94 1.95 -5.27
CA MET A 4 -23.55 2.25 -6.65
C MET A 4 -22.06 1.95 -6.83
N PRO A 5 -21.65 1.26 -7.91
CA PRO A 5 -20.23 1.08 -8.22
C PRO A 5 -19.59 2.45 -8.44
N LEU A 6 -18.41 2.65 -7.84
CA LEU A 6 -17.63 3.88 -8.01
C LEU A 6 -17.15 3.99 -9.47
N SER A 7 -17.11 5.20 -10.03
CA SER A 7 -16.47 5.41 -11.33
C SER A 7 -14.95 5.14 -11.21
N PRO A 8 -14.27 4.77 -12.30
CA PRO A 8 -12.82 4.55 -12.28
C PRO A 8 -12.03 5.77 -11.75
N GLU A 9 -12.50 6.98 -12.00
CA GLU A 9 -11.92 8.23 -11.51
C GLU A 9 -12.04 8.30 -9.98
N SER A 10 -13.24 8.09 -9.43
CA SER A 10 -13.45 8.07 -7.98
C SER A 10 -12.68 6.94 -7.30
N GLN A 11 -12.53 5.78 -7.96
CA GLN A 11 -11.71 4.68 -7.45
C GLN A 11 -10.22 5.05 -7.42
N MET A 12 -9.71 5.66 -8.50
CA MET A 12 -8.33 6.16 -8.55
C MET A 12 -8.06 7.17 -7.43
N GLU A 13 -8.90 8.19 -7.30
CA GLU A 13 -8.77 9.21 -6.24
C GLU A 13 -8.80 8.57 -4.84
N ALA A 14 -9.73 7.65 -4.60
CA ALA A 14 -9.84 6.98 -3.32
C ALA A 14 -8.62 6.10 -2.98
N ILE A 15 -8.05 5.40 -3.96
CA ILE A 15 -6.82 4.61 -3.77
C ILE A 15 -5.62 5.54 -3.58
N ASP A 16 -5.54 6.65 -4.29
CA ASP A 16 -4.41 7.58 -4.19
C ASP A 16 -4.35 8.25 -2.80
N LEU A 17 -5.50 8.53 -2.20
CA LEU A 17 -5.58 8.92 -0.79
C LEU A 17 -4.99 7.85 0.15
N GLN A 18 -5.22 6.56 -0.13
CA GLN A 18 -4.58 5.48 0.63
C GLN A 18 -3.07 5.43 0.40
N MET A 19 -2.59 5.74 -0.81
CA MET A 19 -1.15 5.81 -1.11
C MET A 19 -0.45 6.89 -0.28
N ALA A 20 -1.10 8.02 0.01
CA ALA A 20 -0.55 9.02 0.91
C ALA A 20 -0.29 8.47 2.32
N HIS A 21 -1.21 7.65 2.85
CA HIS A 21 -1.01 7.00 4.15
C HIS A 21 0.09 5.91 4.09
N LEU A 22 0.10 5.11 3.04
CA LEU A 22 1.13 4.08 2.83
C LEU A 22 2.53 4.68 2.65
N TRP A 23 2.61 5.88 2.06
CA TRP A 23 3.85 6.62 1.93
C TRP A 23 4.47 6.96 3.29
N MET A 24 3.65 7.27 4.29
CA MET A 24 4.13 7.53 5.66
C MET A 24 4.72 6.27 6.30
N VAL A 25 4.05 5.12 6.13
CA VAL A 25 4.57 3.82 6.59
C VAL A 25 5.90 3.51 5.92
N ARG A 26 5.96 3.60 4.59
CA ARG A 26 7.20 3.35 3.83
C ARG A 26 8.31 4.31 4.24
N THR A 27 8.00 5.59 4.48
CA THR A 27 8.99 6.60 4.87
C THR A 27 9.55 6.29 6.24
N PHE A 28 8.70 5.91 7.19
CA PHE A 28 9.14 5.41 8.49
C PHE A 28 10.09 4.22 8.34
N LEU A 29 9.68 3.17 7.62
CA LEU A 29 10.49 1.96 7.42
C LEU A 29 11.83 2.28 6.77
N LYS A 30 11.86 3.07 5.69
CA LYS A 30 13.10 3.45 5.01
C LYS A 30 14.16 4.07 5.95
N HIS A 31 13.72 4.72 7.02
CA HIS A 31 14.58 5.46 7.94
C HIS A 31 14.74 4.78 9.31
N ALA A 32 14.17 3.60 9.49
CA ALA A 32 14.41 2.78 10.67
C ALA A 32 15.78 2.09 10.56
N GLU A 33 16.54 2.10 11.65
CA GLU A 33 17.84 1.42 11.74
C GLU A 33 17.67 -0.10 11.50
N GLU A 34 16.57 -0.66 11.99
CA GLU A 34 16.23 -2.08 11.81
C GLU A 34 16.11 -2.49 10.34
N THR A 35 15.79 -1.54 9.43
CA THR A 35 15.69 -1.83 7.99
C THR A 35 17.07 -1.95 7.31
N GLU A 36 18.13 -1.45 7.94
CA GLU A 36 19.50 -1.65 7.46
C GLU A 36 20.04 -3.04 7.79
N GLU A 37 19.53 -3.65 8.85
CA GLU A 37 19.98 -4.94 9.39
C GLU A 37 19.10 -6.12 8.95
N ASP A 38 17.83 -5.86 8.59
CA ASP A 38 16.86 -6.88 8.20
C ASP A 38 16.50 -6.81 6.70
N GLU A 39 16.92 -7.84 5.95
CA GLU A 39 16.70 -7.92 4.49
C GLU A 39 15.21 -8.03 4.12
N GLU A 40 14.39 -8.68 4.96
CA GLU A 40 12.96 -8.86 4.72
C GLU A 40 12.21 -7.53 4.89
N LEU A 41 12.54 -6.77 5.93
CA LEU A 41 12.01 -5.43 6.15
C LEU A 41 12.44 -4.45 5.06
N GLN A 42 13.68 -4.54 4.61
CA GLN A 42 14.14 -3.78 3.44
C GLN A 42 13.31 -4.11 2.20
N GLN A 43 13.01 -5.40 1.99
CA GLN A 43 12.20 -5.86 0.88
C GLN A 43 10.74 -5.39 0.99
N VAL A 44 10.16 -5.32 2.20
CA VAL A 44 8.86 -4.69 2.46
C VAL A 44 8.90 -3.23 2.01
N ALA A 45 9.83 -2.42 2.55
CA ALA A 45 9.91 -0.99 2.26
C ALA A 45 10.09 -0.71 0.75
N ARG A 46 10.88 -1.54 0.06
CA ARG A 46 11.06 -1.51 -1.40
C ARG A 46 9.76 -1.84 -2.14
N THR A 47 9.07 -2.90 -1.74
CA THR A 47 7.84 -3.34 -2.41
C THR A 47 6.72 -2.31 -2.28
N LEU A 48 6.58 -1.66 -1.11
CA LEU A 48 5.64 -0.57 -0.91
C LEU A 48 5.94 0.59 -1.88
N TYR A 49 7.22 0.99 -1.97
CA TYR A 49 7.66 2.03 -2.90
C TYR A 49 7.37 1.67 -4.37
N ASP A 50 7.71 0.46 -4.80
CA ASP A 50 7.51 0.00 -6.17
C ASP A 50 6.05 -0.02 -6.59
N TYR A 51 5.13 -0.30 -5.64
CA TYR A 51 3.69 -0.21 -5.89
C TYR A 51 3.29 1.24 -6.18
N MET A 52 3.63 2.18 -5.30
CA MET A 52 3.29 3.60 -5.45
C MET A 52 3.95 4.21 -6.70
N LEU A 53 5.22 3.87 -6.96
CA LEU A 53 5.95 4.32 -8.15
C LEU A 53 5.27 3.87 -9.44
N ALA A 54 4.76 2.64 -9.48
CA ALA A 54 4.09 2.11 -10.67
C ALA A 54 2.74 2.80 -10.97
N LEU A 55 2.11 3.42 -9.97
CA LEU A 55 0.86 4.14 -10.11
C LEU A 55 1.07 5.60 -10.54
N GLY A 56 2.20 6.21 -10.14
CA GLY A 56 2.51 7.63 -10.36
C GLY A 56 2.28 8.15 -11.79
N PRO A 57 2.75 7.48 -12.86
CA PRO A 57 2.54 7.96 -14.23
C PRO A 57 1.05 8.12 -14.61
N ALA A 58 0.18 7.20 -14.16
CA ALA A 58 -1.25 7.25 -14.48
C ALA A 58 -1.95 8.38 -13.71
N VAL A 59 -1.57 8.62 -12.45
CA VAL A 59 -2.07 9.78 -11.67
C VAL A 59 -1.69 11.08 -12.34
N GLN A 60 -0.42 11.24 -12.75
CA GLN A 60 0.06 12.46 -13.41
C GLN A 60 -0.65 12.73 -14.74
N ALA A 61 -1.04 11.69 -15.47
CA ALA A 61 -1.78 11.79 -16.72
C ALA A 61 -3.30 11.90 -16.52
N ASN A 62 -3.80 11.83 -15.28
CA ASN A 62 -5.21 11.70 -14.94
C ASN A 62 -5.91 10.54 -15.71
N ASP A 63 -5.20 9.42 -15.89
CA ASP A 63 -5.66 8.24 -16.63
C ASP A 63 -6.16 7.17 -15.65
N SER A 64 -7.44 7.26 -15.29
CA SER A 64 -8.11 6.35 -14.37
C SER A 64 -8.06 4.89 -14.85
N ALA A 65 -8.18 4.64 -16.15
CA ALA A 65 -8.16 3.30 -16.71
C ALA A 65 -6.78 2.64 -16.58
N ALA A 66 -5.70 3.36 -16.92
CA ALA A 66 -4.34 2.87 -16.75
C ALA A 66 -3.99 2.66 -15.28
N TYR A 67 -4.41 3.58 -14.41
CA TYR A 67 -4.23 3.48 -12.96
C TYR A 67 -4.85 2.20 -12.42
N MET A 68 -6.15 1.99 -12.66
CA MET A 68 -6.88 0.84 -12.14
C MET A 68 -6.31 -0.49 -12.66
N LYS A 69 -5.87 -0.53 -13.92
CA LYS A 69 -5.20 -1.71 -14.49
C LYS A 69 -3.90 -2.04 -13.74
N GLN A 70 -3.06 -1.04 -13.47
CA GLN A 70 -1.80 -1.25 -12.72
C GLN A 70 -2.06 -1.62 -11.26
N ALA A 71 -2.98 -0.91 -10.60
CA ALA A 71 -3.37 -1.15 -9.22
C ALA A 71 -3.82 -2.59 -9.02
N LYS A 72 -4.75 -3.09 -9.86
CA LYS A 72 -5.21 -4.49 -9.85
C LYS A 72 -4.07 -5.48 -10.12
N LYS A 73 -3.29 -5.24 -11.18
CA LYS A 73 -2.20 -6.14 -11.58
C LYS A 73 -1.16 -6.35 -10.48
N LYS A 74 -0.88 -5.30 -9.70
CA LYS A 74 0.19 -5.30 -8.69
C LYS A 74 -0.31 -5.52 -7.27
N PHE A 75 -1.64 -5.52 -7.05
CA PHE A 75 -2.23 -5.59 -5.72
C PHE A 75 -1.79 -6.81 -4.92
N SER A 76 -1.70 -7.99 -5.55
CA SER A 76 -1.26 -9.21 -4.86
C SER A 76 0.15 -9.12 -4.28
N LYS A 77 1.04 -8.33 -4.89
CA LYS A 77 2.39 -8.08 -4.36
C LYS A 77 2.36 -7.11 -3.18
N LEU A 78 1.54 -6.06 -3.26
CA LEU A 78 1.33 -5.14 -2.14
C LEU A 78 0.78 -5.88 -0.93
N ARG A 79 -0.24 -6.73 -1.12
CA ARG A 79 -0.83 -7.56 -0.08
C ARG A 79 0.21 -8.42 0.60
N LYS A 80 0.98 -9.19 -0.17
CA LYS A 80 2.05 -10.04 0.37
C LYS A 80 3.13 -9.29 1.14
N ALA A 81 3.51 -8.09 0.70
CA ALA A 81 4.47 -7.26 1.43
C ALA A 81 3.91 -6.77 2.78
N CYS A 82 2.61 -6.45 2.81
CA CYS A 82 1.94 -6.14 4.07
C CYS A 82 1.87 -7.36 4.98
N ASP A 83 1.48 -8.51 4.46
CA ASP A 83 1.38 -9.75 5.25
C ASP A 83 2.75 -10.14 5.84
N LEU A 84 3.81 -10.07 5.02
CA LEU A 84 5.19 -10.28 5.47
C LEU A 84 5.57 -9.30 6.57
N PHE A 85 5.23 -8.02 6.42
CA PHE A 85 5.54 -7.03 7.44
C PHE A 85 4.87 -7.37 8.78
N GLU A 86 3.60 -7.79 8.78
CA GLU A 86 2.92 -8.20 10.01
C GLU A 86 3.52 -9.45 10.65
N GLU A 87 4.01 -10.38 9.83
CA GLU A 87 4.67 -11.61 10.26
C GLU A 87 6.00 -11.32 10.97
N ILE A 88 6.87 -10.52 10.34
CA ILE A 88 8.23 -10.28 10.84
C ILE A 88 8.31 -9.19 11.92
N GLN A 89 7.36 -8.24 11.94
CA GLN A 89 7.41 -7.08 12.83
C GLN A 89 7.65 -7.43 14.31
N PRO A 90 7.01 -8.45 14.92
CA PRO A 90 7.22 -8.79 16.33
C PRO A 90 8.64 -9.23 16.67
N GLU A 91 9.37 -9.82 15.71
CA GLU A 91 10.74 -10.29 15.88
C GLU A 91 11.75 -9.15 15.68
N ILE A 92 11.42 -8.19 14.82
CA ILE A 92 12.28 -7.04 14.51
C ILE A 92 12.31 -6.02 15.65
N SER A 93 11.14 -5.61 16.15
CA SER A 93 11.05 -4.52 17.13
C SER A 93 9.74 -4.56 17.91
N ASP A 94 9.81 -4.38 19.23
CA ASP A 94 8.62 -4.25 20.08
C ASP A 94 8.10 -2.80 20.18
N HIS A 95 8.77 -1.86 19.52
CA HIS A 95 8.46 -0.44 19.61
C HIS A 95 7.09 -0.13 19.00
N THR A 96 6.34 0.77 19.65
CA THR A 96 4.97 1.13 19.25
C THR A 96 4.89 1.61 17.80
N ASN A 97 5.89 2.32 17.29
CA ASN A 97 5.91 2.78 15.89
C ASN A 97 5.83 1.62 14.88
N PHE A 98 6.55 0.52 15.12
CA PHE A 98 6.52 -0.66 14.25
C PHE A 98 5.16 -1.35 14.29
N LYS A 99 4.62 -1.57 15.50
CA LYS A 99 3.27 -2.13 15.69
C LYS A 99 2.21 -1.29 14.97
N MET A 100 2.26 0.03 15.11
CA MET A 100 1.30 0.93 14.47
C MET A 100 1.51 1.03 12.96
N ALA A 101 2.75 0.95 12.48
CA ALA A 101 3.06 0.91 11.06
C ALA A 101 2.48 -0.36 10.39
N ALA A 102 2.61 -1.52 11.02
CA ALA A 102 2.02 -2.78 10.54
C ALA A 102 0.49 -2.68 10.46
N VAL A 103 -0.16 -2.23 11.54
CA VAL A 103 -1.61 -1.99 11.59
C VAL A 103 -2.06 -1.02 10.49
N SER A 104 -1.33 0.08 10.30
CA SER A 104 -1.63 1.09 9.28
C SER A 104 -1.49 0.52 7.87
N CYS A 105 -0.43 -0.25 7.61
CA CYS A 105 -0.22 -0.93 6.34
C CYS A 105 -1.41 -1.82 5.99
N ARG A 106 -1.84 -2.69 6.93
CA ARG A 106 -2.99 -3.59 6.71
C ARG A 106 -4.29 -2.84 6.49
N LEU A 107 -4.54 -1.77 7.24
CA LEU A 107 -5.74 -0.94 7.06
C LEU A 107 -5.78 -0.39 5.63
N VAL A 108 -4.68 0.20 5.15
CA VAL A 108 -4.56 0.70 3.78
C VAL A 108 -4.81 -0.41 2.76
N VAL A 109 -4.12 -1.55 2.87
CA VAL A 109 -4.26 -2.61 1.87
C VAL A 109 -5.69 -3.18 1.85
N ASN A 110 -6.36 -3.30 3.01
CA ASN A 110 -7.77 -3.70 3.08
C ASN A 110 -8.70 -2.68 2.40
N GLN A 111 -8.45 -1.39 2.62
CA GLN A 111 -9.25 -0.35 1.97
C GLN A 111 -9.05 -0.36 0.45
N VAL A 112 -7.82 -0.55 -0.02
CA VAL A 112 -7.51 -0.72 -1.45
C VAL A 112 -8.23 -1.94 -2.03
N GLU A 113 -8.23 -3.08 -1.33
CA GLU A 113 -8.95 -4.28 -1.78
C GLU A 113 -10.43 -4.02 -1.97
N VAL A 114 -11.07 -3.37 -1.00
CA VAL A 114 -12.49 -3.00 -1.06
C VAL A 114 -12.76 -2.10 -2.26
N ILE A 115 -11.92 -1.09 -2.49
CA ILE A 115 -12.10 -0.18 -3.63
C ILE A 115 -11.90 -0.93 -4.96
N LEU A 116 -10.90 -1.80 -5.07
CA LEU A 116 -10.64 -2.60 -6.28
C LEU A 116 -11.75 -3.62 -6.57
N GLY A 117 -12.34 -4.20 -5.51
CA GLY A 117 -13.45 -5.15 -5.59
C GLY A 117 -14.82 -4.51 -5.85
N ALA A 118 -14.94 -3.20 -5.67
CA ALA A 118 -16.14 -2.44 -6.03
C ALA A 118 -16.29 -2.20 -7.55
N SER A 119 -15.28 -2.54 -8.35
CA SER A 119 -15.39 -2.54 -9.81
C SER A 119 -16.24 -3.73 -10.29
N SER A 120 -17.29 -3.45 -11.07
CA SER A 120 -18.03 -4.45 -11.86
C SER A 120 -17.18 -5.04 -12.99
#